data_AF-A0A954ZQZ8-F1
#
_entry.id   AF-A0A954ZQZ8-F1
#
_cell.length_a   1.000
_cell.length_b   1.000
_cell.length_c   1.000
_cell.angle_alpha   90.00
_cell.angle_beta   90.00
_cell.angle_gamma   90.00
#
_symmetry.space_group_name_H-M   'P 1'
#
loop_
_entity.id
_entity.type
_entity.pdbx_description
1 polymer ?
#
loop_
_entity_poly.entity_id
_entity_poly.type
_entity_poly.pdbx_seq_one_letter_code
_entity_poly.pdbx_strand_id
1 'polypeptide(L)'
;MRLISRKLWRAYPQLDRYSDEVCKRYMRHAFHRRNLWKGVLLLITTVIVAIVVAAVSIHFFGYEVQAYSGSRRGSVSIMFGLMIVGAFLTSVLWFPVVSCFIVRDFWLRHVIQKQLQSTNCSGCDYQLLGLTIEREEQSAFVTCPECGNRVELNTGHIMEGDVDPHILRCS
;
A
#
# COMPACT_ATOMS: atom_id res chain seq x y z
N MET A 1 1.21 15.82 -4.61
CA MET A 1 0.91 14.37 -4.72
C MET A 1 0.61 14.06 -6.18
N ARG A 2 1.46 13.28 -6.87
CA ARG A 2 1.13 12.78 -8.21
C ARG A 2 0.02 11.74 -8.02
N LEU A 3 -1.16 11.94 -8.61
CA LEU A 3 -2.21 10.91 -8.65
C LEU A 3 -1.59 9.63 -9.20
N ILE A 4 -1.55 8.60 -8.36
CA ILE A 4 -0.84 7.32 -8.54
C ILE A 4 -1.47 6.43 -9.64
N SER A 5 -2.21 7.02 -10.58
CA SER A 5 -2.87 6.26 -11.63
C SER A 5 -1.96 5.92 -12.81
N ARG A 6 -0.87 6.65 -13.08
CA ARG A 6 -0.16 6.46 -14.36
C ARG A 6 1.12 5.63 -14.39
N LYS A 7 2.03 5.63 -13.40
CA LYS A 7 3.22 4.73 -13.39
C LYS A 7 3.82 4.59 -11.99
N LEU A 8 3.29 3.71 -11.13
CA LEU A 8 3.80 3.54 -9.75
C LEU A 8 5.28 3.13 -9.72
N TRP A 9 5.76 2.37 -10.70
CA TRP A 9 7.15 1.91 -10.77
C TRP A 9 8.18 3.05 -10.91
N ARG A 10 7.80 4.21 -11.48
CA ARG A 10 8.67 5.40 -11.56
C ARG A 10 8.93 6.08 -10.21
N ALA A 11 8.29 5.62 -9.14
CA ALA A 11 8.63 6.08 -7.80
C ALA A 11 9.93 5.44 -7.27
N TYR A 12 10.47 4.41 -7.95
CA TYR A 12 11.65 3.66 -7.53
C TYR A 12 12.77 3.81 -8.57
N PRO A 13 13.82 4.58 -8.28
CA PRO A 13 14.94 4.78 -9.20
C PRO A 13 15.64 3.47 -9.61
N GLN A 14 15.59 2.45 -8.75
CA GLN A 14 16.15 1.12 -9.03
C GLN A 14 15.44 0.43 -10.21
N LEU A 15 14.15 0.70 -10.40
CA LEU A 15 13.35 0.11 -11.47
C LEU A 15 13.44 0.90 -12.78
N ASP A 16 13.96 2.14 -12.77
CA ASP A 16 14.05 2.98 -13.97
C ASP A 16 15.01 2.44 -15.04
N ARG A 17 15.88 1.48 -14.68
CA ARG A 17 16.79 0.79 -15.61
C ARG A 17 16.09 -0.27 -16.47
N TYR A 18 14.91 -0.72 -16.05
CA TYR A 18 14.17 -1.80 -16.72
C TYR A 18 13.06 -1.23 -17.61
N SER A 19 12.65 -2.00 -18.62
CA SER A 19 11.54 -1.60 -19.50
C SER A 19 10.21 -1.56 -18.74
N ASP A 20 9.28 -0.73 -19.18
CA ASP A 20 7.94 -0.59 -18.56
C ASP A 20 7.21 -1.95 -18.46
N GLU A 21 7.42 -2.86 -19.41
CA GLU A 21 6.78 -4.19 -19.41
C GLU A 21 7.34 -5.13 -18.34
N VAL A 22 8.64 -5.04 -18.07
CA VAL A 22 9.30 -5.75 -16.98
C VAL A 22 8.79 -5.23 -15.64
N CYS A 23 8.74 -3.91 -15.49
CA CYS A 23 8.22 -3.26 -14.29
C CYS A 23 6.75 -3.66 -14.02
N LYS A 24 5.91 -3.73 -15.04
CA LYS A 24 4.50 -4.17 -14.91
C LYS A 24 4.40 -5.63 -14.47
N ARG A 25 5.21 -6.54 -15.04
CA ARG A 25 5.22 -7.96 -14.65
C ARG A 25 5.67 -8.14 -13.21
N TYR A 26 6.78 -7.50 -12.84
CA TYR A 26 7.30 -7.51 -11.48
C TYR A 26 6.25 -7.02 -10.48
N MET A 27 5.63 -5.88 -10.78
CA MET A 27 4.53 -5.33 -9.98
C MET A 27 3.35 -6.31 -9.84
N ARG A 28 2.92 -6.94 -10.94
CA ARG A 28 1.82 -7.92 -10.92
C ARG A 28 2.16 -9.11 -10.02
N HIS A 29 3.40 -9.58 -10.05
CA HIS A 29 3.85 -10.67 -9.18
C HIS A 29 3.88 -10.25 -7.70
N ALA A 30 4.43 -9.06 -7.42
CA ALA A 30 4.44 -8.46 -6.09
C ALA A 30 3.02 -8.27 -5.51
N PHE A 31 2.06 -7.87 -6.35
CA PHE A 31 0.65 -7.76 -5.95
C PHE A 31 -0.02 -9.10 -5.70
N HIS A 32 0.22 -10.10 -6.55
CA HIS A 32 -0.45 -11.39 -6.47
C HIS A 32 -0.02 -12.20 -5.25
N ARG A 33 1.27 -12.15 -4.91
CA ARG A 33 1.82 -12.85 -3.73
C ARG A 33 1.40 -12.21 -2.41
N ARG A 34 0.80 -11.02 -2.46
CA ARG A 34 0.40 -10.30 -1.25
C ARG A 34 -1.00 -10.63 -0.86
N ASN A 35 -1.13 -10.84 0.44
CA ASN A 35 -2.36 -11.20 1.10
C ASN A 35 -3.34 -10.02 0.99
N LEU A 36 -4.06 -9.95 -0.13
CA LEU A 36 -5.10 -8.94 -0.41
C LEU A 36 -6.08 -8.84 0.75
N TRP A 37 -6.29 -9.94 1.47
CA TRP A 37 -6.99 -10.02 2.74
C TRP A 37 -6.56 -8.99 3.78
N LYS A 38 -5.27 -8.68 3.92
CA LYS A 38 -4.83 -7.65 4.88
C LYS A 38 -5.29 -6.25 4.45
N GLY A 39 -5.28 -5.96 3.15
CA GLY A 39 -5.79 -4.70 2.61
C GLY A 39 -7.32 -4.61 2.73
N VAL A 40 -8.02 -5.70 2.42
CA VAL A 40 -9.47 -5.82 2.58
C VAL A 40 -9.87 -5.68 4.04
N LEU A 41 -9.16 -6.34 4.96
CA LEU A 41 -9.42 -6.25 6.40
C LEU A 41 -9.22 -4.82 6.91
N LEU A 42 -8.18 -4.12 6.45
CA LEU A 42 -7.96 -2.71 6.80
C LEU A 42 -9.06 -1.79 6.25
N LEU A 43 -9.56 -2.08 5.04
CA LEU A 43 -10.69 -1.35 4.48
C LEU A 43 -11.98 -1.61 5.26
N ILE A 44 -12.25 -2.85 5.64
CA ILE A 44 -13.42 -3.21 6.46
C ILE A 44 -13.34 -2.53 7.83
N THR A 45 -12.17 -2.56 8.50
CA THR A 45 -12.02 -1.93 9.82
C THR A 45 -12.20 -0.42 9.75
N THR A 46 -11.67 0.26 8.73
CA THR A 46 -11.88 1.71 8.54
C THR A 46 -13.34 2.07 8.29
N VAL A 47 -14.08 1.26 7.52
CA VAL A 47 -15.53 1.44 7.32
C VAL A 47 -16.30 1.24 8.63
N ILE A 48 -15.99 0.20 9.40
CA ILE A 48 -16.64 -0.06 10.70
C ILE A 48 -16.41 1.11 11.65
N VAL A 49 -15.17 1.60 11.76
CA VAL A 49 -14.85 2.76 12.61
C VAL A 49 -15.62 3.99 12.17
N ALA A 50 -15.74 4.25 10.86
CA ALA A 50 -16.51 5.38 10.35
C ALA A 50 -18.00 5.28 10.72
N ILE A 51 -18.60 4.09 10.62
CA ILE A 51 -20.00 3.83 11.01
C ILE A 51 -20.20 4.08 12.51
N VAL A 52 -19.29 3.58 13.35
CA VAL A 52 -19.35 3.77 14.81
C VAL A 52 -19.24 5.25 15.17
N VAL A 53 -18.29 5.97 14.59
CA VAL A 53 -18.13 7.42 14.82
C VAL A 53 -19.37 8.19 14.38
N ALA A 54 -19.93 7.87 13.22
CA ALA A 54 -21.17 8.49 12.75
C ALA A 54 -22.34 8.23 13.72
N ALA A 55 -22.53 6.99 14.17
CA ALA A 55 -23.59 6.60 15.08
C ALA A 55 -23.47 7.33 16.44
N VAL A 56 -22.28 7.35 17.03
CA VAL A 56 -22.01 8.06 18.30
C VAL A 56 -22.29 9.56 18.15
N SER A 57 -21.89 10.14 17.03
CA SER A 57 -22.06 11.57 16.79
C SER A 57 -23.53 11.93 16.62
N ILE A 58 -24.30 11.15 15.86
CA ILE A 58 -25.74 11.33 15.75
C ILE A 58 -26.40 11.22 17.13
N HIS A 59 -25.96 10.27 17.95
CA HIS A 59 -26.53 10.04 19.27
C HIS A 59 -26.28 11.22 20.23
N PHE A 60 -25.05 11.74 20.29
CA PHE A 60 -24.69 12.86 21.16
C PHE A 60 -25.24 14.20 20.66
N PHE A 61 -25.03 14.52 19.38
CA PHE A 61 -25.50 15.79 18.81
C PHE A 61 -27.03 15.83 18.67
N GLY A 62 -27.68 14.69 18.43
CA GLY A 62 -29.13 14.61 18.36
C GLY A 62 -29.80 15.07 19.66
N TYR A 63 -29.27 14.68 20.83
CA TYR A 63 -29.79 15.12 22.11
C TYR A 63 -29.64 16.62 22.34
N GLU A 64 -28.45 17.17 22.05
CA GLU A 64 -28.18 18.60 22.21
C GLU A 64 -29.05 19.45 21.28
N VAL A 65 -29.24 19.03 20.03
CA VAL A 65 -30.12 19.72 19.08
C VAL A 65 -31.56 19.69 19.57
N GLN A 66 -32.04 18.56 20.11
CA GLN A 66 -33.39 18.46 20.65
C GLN A 66 -33.59 19.40 21.86
N ALA A 67 -32.62 19.45 22.79
CA ALA A 67 -32.65 20.37 23.92
C ALA A 67 -32.63 21.84 23.48
N TYR A 68 -31.80 22.18 22.48
CA TYR A 68 -31.70 23.55 21.95
C TYR A 68 -32.97 24.00 21.19
N SER A 69 -33.60 23.10 20.43
CA SER A 69 -34.80 23.39 19.64
C SER A 69 -36.00 23.83 20.48
N GLY A 70 -36.04 23.44 21.76
CA GLY A 70 -37.05 23.90 22.72
C GLY A 70 -36.88 25.34 23.20
N SER A 71 -35.75 26.01 22.91
CA SER A 71 -35.47 27.37 23.37
C SER A 71 -35.86 28.42 22.31
N ARG A 72 -36.55 29.50 22.73
CA ARG A 72 -37.13 30.57 21.87
C ARG A 72 -36.15 31.40 21.00
N ARG A 73 -34.85 31.08 20.95
CA ARG A 73 -33.83 31.80 20.15
C ARG A 73 -33.69 31.18 18.75
N GLY A 74 -34.73 31.34 17.93
CA GLY A 74 -35.10 30.36 16.89
C GLY A 74 -34.51 30.45 15.47
N SER A 75 -33.65 31.40 15.08
CA SER A 75 -33.24 31.48 13.66
C SER A 75 -31.74 31.28 13.40
N VAL A 76 -30.85 31.92 14.15
CA VAL A 76 -29.39 31.86 13.89
C VAL A 76 -28.78 30.51 14.32
N SER A 77 -29.40 29.83 15.30
CA SER A 77 -28.91 28.57 15.88
C SER A 77 -29.00 27.37 14.92
N ILE A 78 -30.06 27.29 14.10
CA ILE A 78 -30.32 26.12 13.24
C ILE A 78 -29.32 26.06 12.08
N MET A 79 -29.06 27.19 11.43
CA MET A 79 -28.07 27.28 10.34
C MET A 79 -26.66 26.89 10.82
N PHE A 80 -26.27 27.35 12.01
CA PHE A 80 -24.98 27.01 12.59
C PHE A 80 -24.89 25.52 12.96
N GLY A 81 -25.95 24.95 13.53
CA GLY A 81 -26.04 23.51 13.81
C GLY A 81 -25.95 22.67 12.54
N LEU A 82 -26.69 23.03 11.48
CA LEU A 82 -26.63 22.36 10.19
C LEU A 82 -25.24 22.45 9.54
N MET A 83 -24.56 23.59 9.68
CA MET A 83 -23.20 23.77 9.17
C MET A 83 -22.19 22.87 9.91
N ILE A 84 -22.29 22.78 11.25
CA ILE A 84 -21.43 21.89 12.04
C ILE A 84 -21.71 20.43 11.70
N VAL A 85 -22.97 20.02 11.65
CA VAL A 85 -23.35 18.64 11.31
C VAL A 85 -22.91 18.30 9.88
N GLY A 86 -23.06 19.22 8.92
CA GLY A 86 -22.58 19.05 7.56
C GLY A 86 -21.06 18.93 7.47
N ALA A 87 -20.32 19.80 8.16
CA ALA A 87 -18.85 19.72 8.24
C ALA A 87 -18.38 18.42 8.89
N PHE A 88 -19.09 17.97 9.92
CA PHE A 88 -18.77 16.74 10.63
C PHE A 88 -19.04 15.51 9.76
N LEU A 89 -20.23 15.41 9.17
CA LEU A 89 -20.60 14.32 8.25
C LEU A 89 -19.67 14.24 7.06
N THR A 90 -19.32 15.39 6.45
CA THR A 90 -18.35 15.42 5.36
C THR A 90 -16.97 14.96 5.83
N SER A 91 -16.49 15.40 6.99
CA SER A 91 -15.21 14.92 7.51
C SER A 91 -15.21 13.41 7.78
N VAL A 92 -16.28 12.87 8.37
CA VAL A 92 -16.40 11.45 8.70
C VAL A 92 -16.47 10.60 7.44
N LEU A 93 -17.06 11.12 6.37
CA LEU A 93 -17.14 10.42 5.10
C LEU A 93 -15.82 10.47 4.31
N TRP A 94 -15.16 11.64 4.27
CA TRP A 94 -13.95 11.84 3.47
C TRP A 94 -12.68 11.34 4.16
N PHE A 95 -12.58 11.47 5.49
CA PHE A 95 -11.40 11.05 6.25
C PHE A 95 -11.01 9.58 6.07
N PRO A 96 -11.92 8.58 6.16
CA PRO A 96 -11.55 7.18 5.98
C PRO A 96 -11.15 6.90 4.53
N VAL A 97 -11.78 7.56 3.55
CA VAL A 97 -11.42 7.42 2.14
C VAL A 97 -9.99 7.90 1.91
N VAL A 98 -9.69 9.13 2.32
CA VAL A 98 -8.35 9.71 2.18
C VAL A 98 -7.31 8.90 2.96
N SER A 99 -7.63 8.50 4.18
CA SER A 99 -6.74 7.68 5.01
C SER A 99 -6.47 6.31 4.38
N CYS A 100 -7.49 5.66 3.80
CA CYS A 100 -7.34 4.39 3.10
C CYS A 100 -6.38 4.51 1.91
N PHE A 101 -6.50 5.58 1.10
CA PHE A 101 -5.57 5.83 0.00
C PHE A 101 -4.13 6.05 0.48
N ILE A 102 -3.94 6.87 1.52
CA ILE A 102 -2.60 7.14 2.08
C ILE A 102 -1.98 5.86 2.64
N VAL A 103 -2.73 5.10 3.44
CA VAL A 103 -2.25 3.85 4.05
C VAL A 103 -1.96 2.82 2.97
N ARG A 104 -2.82 2.68 1.96
CA ARG A 104 -2.58 1.80 0.82
C ARG A 104 -1.28 2.18 0.11
N ASP A 105 -1.05 3.45 -0.16
CA ASP A 105 0.15 3.91 -0.86
C ASP A 105 1.41 3.71 -0.03
N PHE A 106 1.36 4.07 1.26
CA PHE A 106 2.49 3.88 2.17
C PHE A 106 2.82 2.40 2.34
N TRP A 107 1.79 1.57 2.48
CA TRP A 107 1.95 0.13 2.51
C TRP A 107 2.61 -0.33 1.21
N LEU A 108 2.03 -0.06 0.04
CA LEU A 108 2.63 -0.46 -1.25
C LEU A 108 4.09 -0.02 -1.41
N ARG A 109 4.46 1.15 -0.90
CA ARG A 109 5.85 1.60 -0.88
C ARG A 109 6.75 0.78 0.01
N HIS A 110 6.38 0.62 1.27
CA HIS A 110 7.13 -0.18 2.23
C HIS A 110 7.36 -1.61 1.72
N VAL A 111 6.38 -2.09 0.98
CA VAL A 111 6.27 -3.42 0.45
C VAL A 111 7.21 -3.69 -0.71
N ILE A 112 7.20 -2.80 -1.71
CA ILE A 112 8.11 -2.85 -2.84
C ILE A 112 9.53 -2.64 -2.34
N GLN A 113 9.73 -1.69 -1.42
CA GLN A 113 11.02 -1.44 -0.80
C GLN A 113 11.55 -2.67 -0.06
N LYS A 114 10.70 -3.36 0.71
CA LYS A 114 11.10 -4.60 1.40
C LYS A 114 11.44 -5.72 0.41
N GLN A 115 10.72 -5.84 -0.70
CA GLN A 115 11.03 -6.84 -1.74
C GLN A 115 12.36 -6.51 -2.42
N LEU A 116 12.59 -5.25 -2.79
CA LEU A 116 13.86 -4.80 -3.36
C LEU A 116 15.03 -5.02 -2.39
N GLN A 117 14.86 -4.69 -1.12
CA GLN A 117 15.85 -4.97 -0.07
C GLN A 117 16.08 -6.47 0.09
N SER A 118 15.05 -7.30 -0.01
CA SER A 118 15.22 -8.75 0.07
C SER A 118 16.01 -9.31 -1.12
N THR A 119 16.00 -8.64 -2.28
CA THR A 119 16.80 -9.05 -3.45
C THR A 119 18.25 -8.53 -3.42
N ASN A 120 18.66 -7.84 -2.36
CA ASN A 120 20.04 -7.40 -2.21
C ASN A 120 20.91 -8.52 -1.61
N CYS A 121 22.18 -8.54 -1.99
CA CYS A 121 23.16 -9.42 -1.38
C CYS A 121 23.35 -9.06 0.09
N SER A 122 23.25 -10.03 1.00
CA SER A 122 23.44 -9.82 2.45
C SER A 122 24.85 -9.38 2.84
N GLY A 123 25.83 -9.52 1.95
CA GLY A 123 27.22 -9.15 2.22
C GLY A 123 27.57 -7.71 1.82
N CYS A 124 27.08 -7.23 0.68
CA CYS A 124 27.50 -5.95 0.09
C CYS A 124 26.34 -5.06 -0.37
N ASP A 125 25.09 -5.45 -0.09
CA ASP A 125 23.86 -4.78 -0.53
C ASP A 125 23.69 -4.63 -2.05
N TYR A 126 24.52 -5.30 -2.86
CA TYR A 126 24.39 -5.29 -4.31
C TYR A 126 23.07 -5.95 -4.74
N GLN A 127 22.35 -5.29 -5.65
CA GLN A 127 21.05 -5.76 -6.12
C GLN A 127 21.24 -6.98 -7.05
N LEU A 128 20.74 -8.16 -6.64
CA LEU A 128 20.90 -9.41 -7.37
C LEU A 128 19.92 -9.56 -8.55
N LEU A 129 19.07 -8.55 -8.76
CA LEU A 129 17.92 -8.61 -9.66
C LEU A 129 18.36 -8.62 -11.14
N GLY A 130 18.01 -9.69 -11.86
CA GLY A 130 18.39 -9.88 -13.25
C GLY A 130 19.77 -10.53 -13.47
N LEU A 131 20.42 -11.02 -12.41
CA LEU A 131 21.60 -11.87 -12.53
C LEU A 131 21.22 -13.26 -13.04
N THR A 132 22.17 -13.93 -13.70
CA THR A 132 21.98 -15.30 -14.17
C THR A 132 21.88 -16.24 -12.97
N ILE A 133 20.89 -17.12 -13.02
CA ILE A 133 20.67 -18.15 -12.00
C ILE A 133 21.48 -19.38 -12.38
N GLU A 134 22.34 -19.82 -11.48
CA GLU A 134 23.08 -21.08 -11.60
C GLU A 134 22.27 -22.19 -10.92
N ARG A 135 22.11 -23.34 -11.60
CA ARG A 135 21.38 -24.50 -11.07
C ARG A 135 22.36 -25.64 -10.86
N GLU A 136 22.38 -26.19 -9.65
CA GLU A 136 23.24 -27.30 -9.26
C GLU A 136 22.37 -28.38 -8.58
N GLU A 137 22.27 -29.54 -9.24
CA GLU A 137 21.53 -30.76 -8.86
C GLU A 137 20.08 -30.58 -8.35
N GLN A 138 19.86 -29.91 -7.21
CA GLN A 138 18.56 -29.69 -6.57
C GLN A 138 18.37 -28.26 -6.03
N SER A 139 19.38 -27.38 -6.11
CA SER A 139 19.30 -25.99 -5.67
C SER A 139 19.59 -25.03 -6.81
N ALA A 140 19.01 -23.83 -6.72
CA ALA A 140 19.30 -22.72 -7.61
C ALA A 140 19.95 -21.62 -6.77
N PHE A 141 21.03 -21.02 -7.24
CA PHE A 141 21.72 -19.95 -6.54
C PHE A 141 22.16 -18.85 -7.47
N VAL A 142 22.47 -17.70 -6.89
CA VAL A 142 22.96 -16.52 -7.60
C VAL A 142 24.24 -16.06 -6.93
N THR A 143 25.30 -15.93 -7.72
CA THR A 143 26.59 -15.45 -7.26
C THR A 143 26.64 -13.92 -7.37
N CYS A 144 26.89 -13.23 -6.26
CA CYS A 144 27.05 -11.77 -6.29
C CYS A 144 28.34 -11.40 -7.03
N PRO A 145 28.31 -10.51 -8.04
CA PRO A 145 29.49 -10.14 -8.80
C PRO A 145 30.49 -9.28 -8.01
N GLU A 146 30.03 -8.57 -6.98
CA GLU A 146 30.88 -7.66 -6.19
C GLU A 146 31.66 -8.39 -5.09
N CYS A 147 30.99 -9.29 -4.34
CA CYS A 147 31.60 -9.96 -3.18
C CYS A 147 31.75 -11.47 -3.32
N GLY A 148 31.24 -12.08 -4.40
CA GLY A 148 31.31 -13.52 -4.63
C GLY A 148 30.39 -14.37 -3.75
N ASN A 149 29.57 -13.77 -2.87
CA ASN A 149 28.64 -14.53 -2.05
C ASN A 149 27.61 -15.27 -2.91
N ARG A 150 27.43 -16.57 -2.63
CA ARG A 150 26.38 -17.39 -3.22
C ARG A 150 25.12 -17.28 -2.38
N VAL A 151 24.04 -16.83 -3.01
CA VAL A 151 22.72 -16.71 -2.38
C VAL A 151 21.83 -17.79 -2.96
N GLU A 152 21.46 -18.76 -2.14
CA GLU A 152 20.55 -19.82 -2.52
C GLU A 152 19.12 -19.27 -2.64
N LEU A 153 18.44 -19.64 -3.73
CA LEU A 153 17.06 -19.29 -4.03
C LEU A 153 16.12 -20.31 -3.38
N ASN A 154 14.91 -19.88 -3.03
CA ASN A 154 13.85 -20.71 -2.44
C ASN A 154 14.08 -21.21 -0.99
N THR A 155 15.28 -21.10 -0.41
CA THR A 155 15.53 -21.38 1.03
C THR A 155 15.19 -20.20 1.95
N GLY A 156 14.82 -19.04 1.39
CA GLY A 156 14.50 -17.83 2.16
C GLY A 156 13.43 -16.94 1.53
N HIS A 157 13.60 -15.62 1.65
CA HIS A 157 12.66 -14.63 1.11
C HIS A 157 12.80 -14.41 -0.41
N ILE A 158 13.91 -14.84 -1.01
CA ILE A 158 14.22 -14.67 -2.42
C ILE A 158 13.74 -15.91 -3.17
N MET A 159 12.74 -15.74 -4.03
CA MET A 159 12.32 -16.80 -4.93
C MET A 159 12.94 -16.64 -6.30
N GLU A 160 13.02 -17.74 -7.03
CA GLU A 160 13.54 -17.76 -8.40
C GLU A 160 12.87 -16.68 -9.27
N GLY A 161 11.55 -16.53 -9.14
CA GLY A 161 10.78 -15.53 -9.89
C GLY A 161 11.06 -14.07 -9.53
N ASP A 162 11.74 -13.80 -8.41
CA ASP A 162 12.17 -12.44 -8.04
C ASP A 162 13.48 -12.05 -8.73
N VAL A 163 14.28 -13.03 -9.18
CA VAL A 163 15.61 -12.81 -9.78
C VAL A 163 15.63 -13.14 -11.27
N ASP A 164 14.81 -14.09 -11.71
CA ASP A 164 14.93 -14.73 -13.02
C ASP A 164 14.85 -13.72 -14.18
N PRO A 165 15.96 -13.51 -14.92
CA PRO A 165 15.98 -12.63 -16.07
C PRO A 165 15.10 -13.12 -17.21
N HIS A 166 14.73 -14.41 -17.27
CA HIS A 166 13.84 -14.95 -18.31
C HIS A 166 12.37 -14.58 -18.12
N ILE A 167 11.93 -14.32 -16.88
CA ILE A 167 10.62 -13.67 -16.64
C ILE A 167 10.65 -12.20 -17.08
N LEU A 168 11.83 -11.58 -17.08
CA LEU A 168 12.08 -10.19 -17.45
C LEU A 168 12.47 -10.00 -18.93
N ARG A 169 12.82 -11.07 -19.66
CA ARG A 169 13.08 -11.02 -21.10
C ARG A 169 11.80 -11.43 -21.85
N CYS A 170 11.17 -10.46 -22.52
CA CYS A 170 10.26 -10.77 -23.62
C CYS A 170 11.03 -11.60 -24.66
N SER A 171 10.52 -12.79 -24.98
CA SER A 171 10.45 -13.23 -26.38
C SER A 171 9.60 -12.25 -27.17
#